data_AF-A0A7X6ZCC0-F1
#
_entry.id   AF-A0A7X6ZCC0-F1
#
_cell.length_a   1.000
_cell.length_b   1.000
_cell.length_c   1.000
_cell.angle_alpha   90.00
_cell.angle_beta   90.00
_cell.angle_gamma   90.00
#
_symmetry.space_group_name_H-M   'P 1'
#
loop_
_entity.id
_entity.type
_entity.pdbx_description
1 polymer ?
#
loop_
_entity_poly.entity_id
_entity_poly.type
_entity_poly.pdbx_seq_one_letter_code
_entity_poly.pdbx_strand_id
1 'polypeptide(L)'
;MSRHTAREKALKFLYQLEIRSDDGDKQREGFLRLEPLSDPADRAYFDRLIQGVGAHREAIDEVVARYLRGWTMERQLLIDLSILRLAVFELLFDTEVPA
;
A
#
# COMPACT_ATOMS: atom_id res chain seq x y z
N MET A 1 -14.80 -10.80 -7.01
CA MET A 1 -14.37 -9.40 -6.92
C MET A 1 -14.81 -8.80 -5.59
N SER A 2 -13.98 -8.96 -4.55
CA SER A 2 -14.11 -8.20 -3.31
C SER A 2 -12.91 -7.28 -3.21
N ARG A 3 -13.05 -6.04 -3.71
CA ARG A 3 -11.99 -5.00 -3.62
C ARG A 3 -11.48 -4.82 -2.18
N HIS A 4 -12.33 -5.10 -1.20
CA HIS A 4 -11.97 -5.11 0.22
C HIS A 4 -10.81 -6.08 0.54
N THR A 5 -10.88 -7.33 0.09
CA THR A 5 -9.86 -8.35 0.40
C THR A 5 -8.53 -8.03 -0.27
N ALA A 6 -8.56 -7.54 -1.51
CA ALA A 6 -7.35 -7.09 -2.21
C ALA A 6 -6.68 -5.92 -1.48
N ARG A 7 -7.46 -4.93 -1.01
CA ARG A 7 -6.97 -3.79 -0.23
C ARG A 7 -6.35 -4.23 1.10
N GLU A 8 -7.02 -5.12 1.82
CA GLU A 8 -6.50 -5.66 3.08
C GLU A 8 -5.14 -6.34 2.87
N LYS A 9 -5.00 -7.12 1.79
CA LYS A 9 -3.74 -7.79 1.45
C LYS A 9 -2.67 -6.81 0.99
N ALA A 10 -3.03 -5.79 0.22
CA ALA A 10 -2.10 -4.73 -0.18
C ALA A 10 -1.56 -4.01 1.06
N LEU A 11 -2.41 -3.69 2.04
CA LEU A 11 -1.99 -3.10 3.31
C LEU A 11 -1.01 -4.00 4.07
N LYS A 12 -1.32 -5.29 4.23
CA LYS A 12 -0.42 -6.26 4.89
C LYS A 12 0.94 -6.33 4.20
N PHE A 13 0.94 -6.34 2.86
CA PHE A 13 2.18 -6.40 2.09
C PHE A 13 2.99 -5.10 2.16
N LEU A 14 2.34 -3.93 2.07
CA LEU A 14 3.00 -2.63 2.24
C LEU A 14 3.63 -2.51 3.62
N TYR A 15 2.93 -2.93 4.67
CA TYR A 15 3.50 -2.99 6.01
C TYR A 15 4.73 -3.90 6.10
N GLN A 16 4.71 -5.06 5.43
CA GLN A 16 5.87 -5.94 5.34
C GLN A 16 7.06 -5.23 4.65
N LEU A 17 6.81 -4.47 3.59
CA LEU A 17 7.86 -3.70 2.89
C LEU A 17 8.44 -2.56 3.75
N GLU A 18 7.67 -2.00 4.67
CA GLU A 18 8.20 -1.01 5.63
C GLU A 18 9.15 -1.63 6.65
N ILE A 19 8.91 -2.89 7.04
CA ILE A 19 9.82 -3.62 7.94
C ILE A 19 11.08 -4.03 7.18
N ARG A 20 10.93 -4.45 5.93
CA ARG A 20 12.01 -4.98 5.11
C ARG A 20 11.90 -4.47 3.68
N SER A 21 12.84 -3.63 3.27
CA SER A 21 12.82 -2.94 1.97
C SER A 21 13.56 -3.67 0.85
N ASP A 22 14.21 -4.81 1.10
CA ASP A 22 14.94 -5.56 0.06
C ASP A 22 14.05 -6.50 -0.76
N ASP A 23 14.34 -6.62 -2.05
CA ASP A 23 13.82 -7.66 -2.94
C ASP A 23 12.27 -7.79 -2.97
N GLY A 24 11.59 -6.67 -3.21
CA GLY A 24 10.12 -6.55 -3.17
C GLY A 24 9.39 -7.57 -4.05
N ASP A 25 9.95 -7.95 -5.19
CA ASP A 25 9.34 -8.95 -6.09
C ASP A 25 9.33 -10.35 -5.47
N LYS A 26 10.46 -10.81 -4.89
CA LYS A 26 10.48 -12.09 -4.16
C LYS A 26 9.59 -12.05 -2.93
N GLN A 27 9.55 -10.92 -2.23
CA GLN A 27 8.63 -10.74 -1.10
C GLN A 27 7.18 -10.87 -1.53
N ARG A 28 6.80 -10.30 -2.67
CA ARG A 28 5.46 -10.37 -3.25
C ARG A 28 5.08 -11.81 -3.58
N GLU A 29 5.95 -12.54 -4.25
CA GLU A 29 5.72 -13.96 -4.57
C GLU A 29 5.56 -14.82 -3.31
N GLY A 30 6.41 -14.59 -2.31
CA GLY A 30 6.31 -15.24 -1.01
C GLY A 30 5.01 -14.92 -0.28
N PHE A 31 4.61 -13.65 -0.29
CA PHE A 31 3.35 -13.19 0.31
C PHE A 31 2.14 -13.85 -0.34
N LEU A 32 2.04 -13.85 -1.67
CA LEU A 32 0.92 -14.45 -2.40
C LEU A 32 0.85 -15.99 -2.24
N ARG A 33 1.95 -16.64 -1.89
CA ARG A 33 1.96 -18.07 -1.54
C ARG A 33 1.31 -18.34 -0.19
N LEU A 34 1.50 -17.44 0.79
CA LEU A 34 0.93 -17.56 2.14
C LEU A 34 -0.51 -17.02 2.20
N GLU A 35 -0.79 -15.94 1.48
CA GLU A 35 -2.05 -15.20 1.48
C GLU A 35 -2.64 -15.16 0.05
N PRO A 36 -3.10 -16.29 -0.52
CA PRO A 36 -3.45 -16.39 -1.94
C PRO A 36 -4.67 -15.54 -2.34
N LEU A 37 -4.54 -14.82 -3.45
CA LEU A 37 -5.66 -14.15 -4.14
C LEU A 37 -6.10 -15.01 -5.32
N SER A 38 -7.21 -15.73 -5.15
CA SER A 38 -7.71 -16.67 -6.17
C SER A 38 -8.37 -15.99 -7.37
N ASP A 39 -8.99 -14.82 -7.16
CA ASP A 39 -9.61 -14.03 -8.24
C ASP A 39 -8.53 -13.22 -8.97
N PRO A 40 -8.33 -13.42 -10.30
CA PRO A 40 -7.36 -12.66 -11.08
C PRO A 40 -7.57 -11.15 -11.03
N ALA A 41 -8.82 -10.69 -10.91
CA ALA A 41 -9.13 -9.26 -10.80
C ALA A 41 -8.68 -8.69 -9.45
N ASP A 42 -8.88 -9.43 -8.37
CA ASP A 42 -8.42 -9.02 -7.04
C ASP A 42 -6.88 -9.03 -6.97
N ARG A 43 -6.22 -9.97 -7.67
CA ARG A 43 -4.75 -9.99 -7.80
C ARG A 43 -4.21 -8.80 -8.61
N ALA A 44 -4.84 -8.48 -9.75
CA ALA A 44 -4.46 -7.33 -10.55
C ALA A 44 -4.65 -6.01 -9.77
N TYR A 45 -5.73 -5.90 -9.00
CA TYR A 45 -5.97 -4.75 -8.15
C TYR A 45 -4.95 -4.65 -7.01
N PHE A 46 -4.64 -5.77 -6.33
CA PHE A 46 -3.54 -5.82 -5.35
C PHE A 46 -2.22 -5.32 -5.94
N ASP A 47 -1.85 -5.81 -7.13
CA ASP A 47 -0.61 -5.41 -7.81
C ASP A 47 -0.60 -3.92 -8.13
N ARG A 48 -1.72 -3.38 -8.61
CA ARG A 48 -1.88 -1.95 -8.88
C ARG A 48 -1.65 -1.12 -7.61
N LEU A 49 -2.26 -1.51 -6.49
CA LEU A 49 -2.13 -0.78 -5.23
C LEU A 49 -0.67 -0.74 -4.76
N ILE A 50 0.02 -1.88 -4.75
CA ILE A 50 1.40 -1.95 -4.22
C ILE A 50 2.40 -1.25 -5.14
N GLN A 51 2.23 -1.37 -6.46
CA GLN A 51 3.08 -0.70 -7.44
C GLN A 51 2.83 0.80 -7.46
N GLY A 52 1.58 1.22 -7.38
CA GLY A 52 1.20 2.62 -7.34
C GLY A 52 1.71 3.34 -6.10
N VAL A 53 1.55 2.72 -4.91
CA VAL A 53 2.14 3.26 -3.67
C VAL A 53 3.67 3.35 -3.80
N GLY A 54 4.33 2.33 -4.36
CA GLY A 54 5.78 2.38 -4.59
C GLY A 54 6.21 3.49 -5.55
N ALA A 55 5.50 3.64 -6.68
CA ALA A 55 5.80 4.62 -7.72
C ALA A 55 5.56 6.07 -7.29
N HIS A 56 4.60 6.30 -6.39
CA HIS A 56 4.23 7.63 -5.91
C HIS A 56 4.69 7.90 -4.47
N ARG A 57 5.58 7.06 -3.89
CA ARG A 57 5.94 7.09 -2.48
C ARG A 57 6.33 8.48 -1.98
N GLU A 58 7.22 9.18 -2.69
CA GLU A 58 7.69 10.51 -2.29
C GLU A 58 6.57 11.54 -2.26
N ALA A 59 5.73 11.57 -3.30
CA ALA A 59 4.58 12.49 -3.39
C ALA A 59 3.52 12.17 -2.33
N ILE A 60 3.26 10.88 -2.07
CA ILE A 60 2.38 10.42 -1.01
C ILE A 60 2.91 10.87 0.35
N ASP A 61 4.19 10.64 0.63
CA ASP A 61 4.82 10.99 1.90
C ASP A 61 4.82 12.52 2.13
N GLU A 62 5.00 13.32 1.07
CA GLU A 62 4.87 14.78 1.15
C GLU A 62 3.45 15.20 1.56
N VAL A 63 2.42 14.58 0.97
CA VAL A 63 1.03 14.84 1.34
C VAL A 63 0.79 14.47 2.80
N VAL A 64 1.18 13.27 3.23
CA VAL A 64 1.00 12.84 4.62
C VAL A 64 1.71 13.80 5.57
N ALA A 65 2.98 14.11 5.32
CA ALA A 65 3.79 14.98 6.16
C ALA A 65 3.19 16.38 6.32
N ARG A 66 2.60 16.95 5.25
CA ARG A 66 1.93 18.27 5.27
C ARG A 66 0.78 18.34 6.29
N TYR A 67 0.11 17.22 6.55
CA TYR A 67 -1.04 17.16 7.45
C TYR A 67 -0.71 16.60 8.85
N LEU A 68 0.52 16.14 9.09
CA LEU A 68 0.97 15.77 10.43
C LEU A 68 1.17 17.01 11.30
N ARG A 69 0.52 17.05 12.47
CA ARG A 69 0.63 18.15 13.45
C ARG A 69 1.40 17.70 14.67
N GLY A 70 2.58 18.27 14.90
CA GLY A 70 3.40 17.99 16.09
C GLY A 70 4.15 16.65 16.09
N TRP A 71 4.08 15.90 14.98
CA TRP A 71 4.78 14.63 14.79
C TRP A 71 5.45 14.58 13.42
N THR A 72 6.59 13.90 13.33
CA THR A 72 7.23 13.58 12.06
C THR A 72 6.76 12.23 11.53
N MET A 73 7.04 11.95 10.27
CA MET A 73 6.75 10.66 9.64
C MET A 73 7.44 9.52 10.42
N GLU A 74 8.69 9.67 10.85
CA GLU A 74 9.42 8.60 11.54
C GLU A 74 8.86 8.23 12.92
N ARG A 75 8.01 9.10 13.50
CA ARG A 75 7.39 8.85 14.81
C ARG A 75 6.02 8.17 14.70
N GLN A 76 5.51 7.96 13.49
CA GLN A 76 4.26 7.25 13.27
C GLN A 76 4.47 5.74 13.37
N LEU A 77 3.45 5.01 13.80
CA LEU A 77 3.47 3.56 13.73
C LEU A 77 3.54 3.12 12.26
N LEU A 78 4.34 2.10 11.96
CA LEU A 78 4.51 1.60 10.59
C LEU A 78 3.17 1.16 9.97
N ILE A 79 2.25 0.64 10.78
CA ILE A 79 0.90 0.28 10.33
C ILE A 79 0.10 1.52 9.92
N ASP A 80 0.16 2.60 10.69
CA ASP A 80 -0.55 3.85 10.39
C ASP A 80 0.00 4.49 9.12
N LEU A 81 1.33 4.52 8.95
CA LEU A 81 1.96 4.98 7.72
C LEU A 81 1.53 4.15 6.51
N SER A 82 1.44 2.83 6.66
CA SER A 82 1.02 1.94 5.58
C SER A 82 -0.45 2.20 5.18
N ILE A 83 -1.33 2.43 6.16
CA ILE A 83 -2.73 2.81 5.92
C ILE A 83 -2.80 4.15 5.20
N LEU A 84 -2.10 5.18 5.71
CA LEU A 84 -2.10 6.52 5.13
C LEU A 84 -1.56 6.52 3.71
N ARG A 85 -0.46 5.81 3.45
CA ARG A 85 0.12 5.72 2.10
C ARG A 85 -0.83 5.08 1.10
N LEU A 86 -1.46 3.98 1.49
CA LEU A 86 -2.44 3.30 0.65
C LEU A 86 -3.66 4.18 0.37
N ALA A 87 -4.21 4.82 1.41
CA ALA A 87 -5.37 5.69 1.27
C ALA A 87 -5.08 6.93 0.40
N VAL A 88 -3.94 7.59 0.60
CA VAL A 88 -3.54 8.74 -0.22
C VAL A 88 -3.31 8.33 -1.67
N PHE A 89 -2.71 7.15 -1.91
CA PHE A 89 -2.60 6.60 -3.26
C PHE A 89 -3.98 6.46 -3.92
N GLU A 90 -4.92 5.79 -3.25
CA GLU A 90 -6.26 5.58 -3.79
C GLU A 90 -7.02 6.88 -4.04
N LEU A 91 -6.89 7.89 -3.16
CA LEU A 91 -7.60 9.16 -3.28
C LEU A 91 -7.05 10.08 -4.37
N LEU A 92 -5.73 10.10 -4.56
CA LEU A 92 -5.08 11.11 -5.42
C LEU A 92 -4.56 10.55 -6.75
N PHE A 93 -4.35 9.24 -6.85
CA PHE A 93 -3.67 8.62 -7.99
C PHE A 93 -4.43 7.45 -8.61
N ASP A 94 -5.32 6.75 -7.88
CA ASP A 94 -6.11 5.66 -8.45
C ASP A 94 -7.36 6.19 -9.17
N THR A 95 -7.30 6.25 -10.50
CA THR A 95 -8.40 6.74 -11.35
C THR A 95 -9.64 5.84 -11.36
N GLU A 96 -9.58 4.63 -10.80
CA GLU A 96 -10.72 3.70 -10.75
C GLU A 96 -11.48 3.71 -9.42
N VAL A 97 -11.02 4.48 -8.44
CA VAL A 97 -11.73 4.70 -7.17
C VAL A 97 -12.44 6.05 -7.27
N PRO A 98 -13.78 6.10 -7.04
CA PRO A 98 -14.50 7.37 -7.00
C PRO A 98 -13.92 8.28 -5.91
N ALA A 99 -13.65 9.54 -6.28
CA ALA A 99 -13.20 10.59 -5.35
C ALA A 99 -14.31 11.07 -4.42
#